data_AF-A0A285CCW2-F1
#
_entry.id   AF-A0A285CCW2-F1
#
_cell.length_a   1.000
_cell.length_b   1.000
_cell.length_c   1.000
_cell.angle_alpha   90.00
_cell.angle_beta   90.00
_cell.angle_gamma   90.00
#
_symmetry.space_group_name_H-M   'P 1'
#
loop_
_entity.id
_entity.type
_entity.pdbx_description
1 polymer ?
#
loop_
_entity_poly.entity_id
_entity_poly.type
_entity_poly.pdbx_seq_one_letter_code
_entity_poly.pdbx_strand_id
1 'polypeptide(L)'
;MEHPAPEIPEVFGDKAVDGPFAEWLAMNKLALDDPELHDTGHSGGRLVSAYLRGDVGRFREGMRIIKLIAPSPDAIAEPPNHLLALKSGVPDTQDFIDRHLVDLGLDFHWKMPDGSWVMFQYPAGDGEVDTETLANLRLSPRLPRVAAEIVRQVLAGWNPTARPSEKRLTAAEFVTELLGRRLEPHGPLSSWVREWLGPEWESQAWFSLAAGSRPLPNPMFLGADSPFGTHRVRFAMRGRAHGDLHPGNIMVPVRDAASSDEFWLVDLSRFDENALLARDPLHLLMCLIADGFLPHLSGAARLELINALVRPDPRCEGQLLPQGLVALMTGVRQAMVDWGSDKQINPGWRQQQWSLALQACALMVTSRRWYPDCDRWWFYRLAAEAGAAYLESMNAKFPDSAPLLDQARLEVPAFNGRVATRLRRPVVRDGAEVPTKGAVPANVVAEPASHSTGREVLQEIWTGFSRTRKQLEGIRLSQLRSADMLAISRRATHFRQVLGEPLFLESRLGGDVAPGPLLHVRDALRSVANETAALVQVLDNNLRILALATATEMPPTFTNVVKALDDLLDAVSRAAAPQATDPIRPVGVEDVTS
;
A
#
# COMPACT_ATOMS: atom_id res chain seq x y z
N MET A 1 -47.47 3.03 -13.38
CA MET A 1 -46.29 3.34 -14.20
C MET A 1 -45.11 2.72 -13.49
N GLU A 2 -44.59 1.61 -13.99
CA GLU A 2 -43.34 1.04 -13.50
C GLU A 2 -42.22 1.99 -13.91
N HIS A 3 -41.49 2.53 -12.94
CA HIS A 3 -40.26 3.25 -13.27
C HIS A 3 -39.30 2.24 -13.90
N PRO A 4 -38.68 2.56 -15.05
CA PRO A 4 -37.65 1.69 -15.62
C PRO A 4 -36.61 1.41 -14.54
N ALA A 5 -36.17 0.16 -14.45
CA ALA A 5 -35.12 -0.22 -13.52
C ALA A 5 -33.92 0.73 -13.74
N PRO A 6 -33.34 1.30 -12.67
CA PRO A 6 -32.19 2.17 -12.81
C PRO A 6 -31.10 1.42 -13.60
N GLU A 7 -30.61 2.04 -14.67
CA GLU A 7 -29.54 1.49 -15.47
C GLU A 7 -28.31 1.32 -14.56
N ILE A 8 -27.83 0.09 -14.40
CA ILE A 8 -26.68 -0.22 -13.55
C ILE A 8 -25.45 0.40 -14.23
N PRO A 9 -24.78 1.39 -13.63
CA PRO A 9 -23.56 1.94 -14.23
C PRO A 9 -22.51 0.83 -14.33
N GLU A 10 -21.95 0.64 -15.53
CA GLU A 10 -20.80 -0.23 -15.74
C GLU A 10 -19.55 0.49 -15.24
N VAL A 11 -19.14 0.19 -14.00
CA VAL A 11 -18.05 0.90 -13.32
C VAL A 11 -16.72 0.16 -13.49
N PHE A 12 -16.71 -1.14 -13.16
CA PHE A 12 -15.53 -1.99 -13.23
C PHE A 12 -15.53 -2.91 -14.45
N GLY A 13 -16.62 -2.96 -15.21
CA GLY A 13 -16.77 -3.85 -16.37
C GLY A 13 -17.00 -5.30 -15.98
N ASP A 14 -17.61 -5.53 -14.80
CA ASP A 14 -17.89 -6.86 -14.26
C ASP A 14 -19.22 -6.86 -13.53
N LYS A 15 -20.25 -7.46 -14.15
CA LYS A 15 -21.61 -7.48 -13.64
C LYS A 15 -21.73 -8.10 -12.24
N ALA A 16 -20.83 -9.02 -11.87
CA ALA A 16 -20.86 -9.63 -10.54
C ALA A 16 -20.45 -8.63 -9.44
N VAL A 17 -19.71 -7.59 -9.79
CA VAL A 17 -19.25 -6.52 -8.91
C VAL A 17 -20.12 -5.27 -9.08
N ASP A 18 -20.38 -4.86 -10.32
CA ASP A 18 -21.08 -3.63 -10.66
C ASP A 18 -22.54 -3.63 -10.16
N GLY A 19 -23.22 -4.79 -10.19
CA GLY A 19 -24.58 -4.92 -9.66
C GLY A 19 -24.66 -4.62 -8.15
N PRO A 20 -23.98 -5.40 -7.29
CA PRO A 20 -23.95 -5.13 -5.86
C PRO A 20 -23.39 -3.74 -5.52
N PHE A 21 -22.44 -3.22 -6.31
CA PHE A 21 -21.91 -1.88 -6.11
C PHE A 21 -22.95 -0.78 -6.41
N ALA A 22 -23.73 -0.93 -7.48
CA ALA A 22 -24.83 -0.02 -7.78
C ALA A 22 -25.94 -0.08 -6.72
N GLU A 23 -26.28 -1.27 -6.22
CA GLU A 23 -27.20 -1.43 -5.09
C GLU A 23 -26.69 -0.71 -3.84
N TRP A 24 -25.40 -0.84 -3.54
CA TRP A 24 -24.77 -0.13 -2.43
C TRP A 24 -24.83 1.39 -2.61
N LEU A 25 -24.52 1.91 -3.80
CA LEU A 25 -24.63 3.35 -4.10
C LEU A 25 -26.07 3.83 -3.87
N ALA A 26 -27.07 3.10 -4.39
CA ALA A 26 -28.49 3.43 -4.23
C ALA A 26 -28.94 3.42 -2.76
N MET A 27 -28.58 2.38 -1.99
CA MET A 27 -28.87 2.28 -0.56
C MET A 27 -28.29 3.45 0.24
N ASN A 28 -27.13 3.96 -0.19
CA ASN A 28 -26.46 5.08 0.46
C ASN A 28 -26.82 6.44 -0.14
N LYS A 29 -27.77 6.51 -1.09
CA LYS A 29 -28.20 7.73 -1.81
C LYS A 29 -27.02 8.44 -2.50
N LEU A 30 -26.14 7.66 -3.09
CA LEU A 30 -24.98 8.13 -3.85
C LEU A 30 -25.17 7.88 -5.34
N ALA A 31 -24.53 8.73 -6.14
CA ALA A 31 -24.38 8.54 -7.58
C ALA A 31 -22.92 8.76 -7.97
N LEU A 32 -22.49 8.05 -9.02
CA LEU A 32 -21.22 8.27 -9.67
C LEU A 32 -21.45 8.85 -11.06
N ASP A 33 -20.72 9.91 -11.37
CA ASP A 33 -20.66 10.46 -12.72
C ASP A 33 -19.32 10.17 -13.36
N ASP A 34 -19.37 9.98 -14.68
CA ASP A 34 -18.23 9.82 -15.56
C ASP A 34 -17.17 8.82 -15.02
N PRO A 35 -17.55 7.57 -14.67
CA PRO A 35 -16.60 6.59 -14.20
C PRO A 35 -15.60 6.26 -15.31
N GLU A 36 -14.32 6.52 -15.03
CA GLU A 36 -13.21 6.20 -15.91
C GLU A 36 -12.35 5.10 -15.28
N LEU A 37 -12.28 3.95 -15.96
CA LEU A 37 -11.47 2.82 -15.54
C LEU A 37 -9.99 3.04 -15.91
N HIS A 38 -9.12 2.99 -14.91
CA HIS A 38 -7.67 3.14 -15.06
C HIS A 38 -6.97 1.79 -15.22
N ASP A 39 -5.89 1.78 -15.99
CA ASP A 39 -4.96 0.64 -16.04
C ASP A 39 -4.16 0.58 -14.73
N THR A 40 -4.29 -0.52 -14.00
CA THR A 40 -3.65 -0.73 -12.69
C THR A 40 -2.29 -1.42 -12.79
N GLY A 41 -1.73 -1.57 -14.00
CA GLY A 41 -0.39 -2.14 -14.18
C GLY A 41 -0.29 -3.57 -13.67
N HIS A 42 -1.36 -4.35 -13.80
CA HIS A 42 -1.45 -5.77 -13.42
C HIS A 42 -1.33 -6.06 -11.91
N SER A 43 -1.62 -5.09 -11.02
CA SER A 43 -1.65 -5.31 -9.56
C SER A 43 -2.77 -6.25 -9.09
N GLY A 44 -3.71 -6.59 -9.98
CA GLY A 44 -4.89 -7.41 -9.67
C GLY A 44 -6.05 -6.61 -9.08
N GLY A 45 -5.80 -5.38 -8.61
CA GLY A 45 -6.86 -4.41 -8.31
C GLY A 45 -7.36 -3.72 -9.59
N ARG A 46 -8.57 -3.14 -9.54
CA ARG A 46 -9.10 -2.22 -10.56
C ARG A 46 -9.27 -0.85 -9.93
N LEU A 47 -8.87 0.20 -10.63
CA LEU A 47 -8.99 1.59 -10.18
C LEU A 47 -9.94 2.32 -11.11
N VAL A 48 -10.87 3.07 -10.53
CA VAL A 48 -11.80 3.92 -11.25
C VAL A 48 -11.69 5.34 -10.70
N SER A 49 -11.67 6.35 -11.55
CA SER A 49 -11.96 7.72 -11.12
C SER A 49 -13.42 8.03 -11.44
N ALA A 50 -14.22 8.46 -10.47
CA ALA A 50 -15.60 8.91 -10.72
C ALA A 50 -16.00 10.07 -9.80
N TYR A 51 -16.80 11.02 -10.29
CA TYR A 51 -17.31 12.12 -9.46
C TYR A 51 -18.45 11.60 -8.60
N LEU A 52 -18.29 11.65 -7.27
CA LEU A 52 -19.30 11.19 -6.32
C LEU A 52 -20.26 12.33 -5.98
N ARG A 53 -21.56 12.11 -6.22
CA ARG A 53 -22.67 13.00 -5.81
C ARG A 53 -23.52 12.37 -4.72
N GLY A 54 -24.09 13.20 -3.84
CA GLY A 54 -25.09 12.74 -2.87
C GLY A 54 -25.20 13.61 -1.62
N ASP A 55 -26.42 13.74 -1.11
CA ASP A 55 -26.75 14.51 0.08
C ASP A 55 -26.87 13.60 1.31
N VAL A 56 -25.73 13.05 1.73
CA VAL A 56 -25.64 12.34 3.01
C VAL A 56 -24.39 12.82 3.69
N GLY A 57 -24.53 13.62 4.76
CA GLY A 57 -23.46 14.40 5.41
C GLY A 57 -22.20 13.67 5.89
N ARG A 58 -22.08 12.36 5.65
CA ARG A 58 -20.84 11.57 5.79
C ARG A 58 -20.00 11.49 4.50
N PHE A 59 -20.59 11.73 3.33
CA PHE A 59 -19.89 11.79 2.05
C PHE A 59 -19.67 13.24 1.65
N ARG A 60 -18.43 13.59 1.32
CA ARG A 60 -18.18 14.81 0.56
C ARG A 60 -18.57 14.51 -0.89
N GLU A 61 -19.08 15.50 -1.61
CA GLU A 61 -19.15 15.42 -3.07
C GLU A 61 -17.75 15.66 -3.67
N GLY A 62 -17.51 15.23 -4.90
CA GLY A 62 -16.23 15.46 -5.60
C GLY A 62 -15.62 14.23 -6.24
N MET A 63 -14.48 14.42 -6.90
CA MET A 63 -13.72 13.35 -7.57
C MET A 63 -13.27 12.27 -6.58
N ARG A 64 -13.52 11.00 -6.87
CA ARG A 64 -13.02 9.87 -6.06
C ARG A 64 -12.16 8.95 -6.91
N ILE A 65 -11.12 8.42 -6.27
CA ILE A 65 -10.45 7.22 -6.75
C ILE A 65 -11.13 6.04 -6.03
N ILE A 66 -11.75 5.17 -6.79
CA ILE A 66 -12.48 4.01 -6.29
C ILE A 66 -11.67 2.77 -6.66
N LYS A 67 -11.18 2.07 -5.64
CA LYS A 67 -10.36 0.87 -5.82
C LYS A 67 -11.19 -0.37 -5.53
N LEU A 68 -11.27 -1.27 -6.49
CA LEU A 68 -11.74 -2.63 -6.31
C LEU A 68 -10.54 -3.55 -6.09
N ILE A 69 -10.53 -4.27 -4.98
CA ILE A 69 -9.44 -5.15 -4.59
C ILE A 69 -9.97 -6.59 -4.54
N ALA A 70 -9.41 -7.44 -5.41
CA ALA A 70 -9.78 -8.84 -5.45
C ALA A 70 -9.47 -9.55 -4.10
N PRO A 71 -10.24 -10.59 -3.73
CA PRO A 71 -10.01 -11.31 -2.48
C PRO A 71 -8.58 -11.86 -2.40
N SER A 72 -7.76 -11.31 -1.51
CA SER A 72 -6.37 -11.70 -1.31
C SER A 72 -5.88 -11.28 0.08
N PRO A 73 -4.78 -11.86 0.59
CA PRO A 73 -4.15 -11.39 1.82
C PRO A 73 -3.77 -9.90 1.76
N ASP A 74 -3.34 -9.41 0.59
CA ASP A 74 -2.99 -8.01 0.38
C ASP A 74 -4.24 -7.10 0.47
N ALA A 75 -5.41 -7.57 0.02
CA ALA A 75 -6.68 -6.85 0.13
C ALA A 75 -7.14 -6.62 1.57
N ILE A 76 -6.88 -7.59 2.45
CA ILE A 76 -7.20 -7.47 3.88
C ILE A 76 -6.26 -6.46 4.56
N ALA A 77 -5.00 -6.41 4.11
CA ALA A 77 -3.98 -5.55 4.68
C ALA A 77 -4.09 -4.08 4.23
N GLU A 78 -4.76 -3.80 3.11
CA GLU A 78 -4.75 -2.44 2.54
C GLU A 78 -5.41 -1.37 3.41
N PRO A 79 -6.68 -1.50 3.88
CA PRO A 79 -7.27 -0.49 4.76
C PRO A 79 -6.43 -0.19 6.02
N PRO A 80 -5.94 -1.20 6.80
CA PRO A 80 -5.13 -0.90 7.98
C PRO A 80 -3.77 -0.30 7.63
N ASN A 81 -3.11 -0.74 6.56
CA ASN A 81 -1.81 -0.20 6.15
C ASN A 81 -1.92 1.24 5.65
N HIS A 82 -2.98 1.57 4.91
CA HIS A 82 -3.26 2.93 4.49
C HIS A 82 -3.58 3.84 5.67
N LEU A 83 -4.42 3.40 6.61
CA LEU A 83 -4.66 4.14 7.86
C LEU A 83 -3.37 4.32 8.67
N LEU A 84 -2.49 3.32 8.70
CA LEU A 84 -1.19 3.43 9.35
C LEU A 84 -0.32 4.47 8.66
N ALA A 85 -0.27 4.50 7.32
CA ALA A 85 0.47 5.50 6.55
C ALA A 85 0.01 6.92 6.88
N LEU A 86 -1.31 7.18 6.87
CA LEU A 86 -1.89 8.49 7.22
C LEU A 86 -1.62 8.88 8.68
N LYS A 87 -1.56 7.90 9.59
CA LYS A 87 -1.29 8.12 11.03
C LYS A 87 0.19 8.12 11.39
N SER A 88 1.07 7.77 10.45
CA SER A 88 2.50 7.65 10.68
C SER A 88 3.20 9.00 10.83
N GLY A 89 2.47 10.12 10.87
CA GLY A 89 3.02 11.46 11.01
C GLY A 89 3.99 11.61 12.19
N VAL A 90 5.19 12.07 11.89
CA VAL A 90 6.16 12.64 12.86
C VAL A 90 6.28 14.15 12.56
N PRO A 91 6.92 14.95 13.44
CA PRO A 91 7.20 16.35 13.11
C PRO A 91 7.76 16.48 11.70
N ASP A 92 7.25 17.47 10.96
CA ASP A 92 7.63 17.80 9.58
C ASP A 92 7.19 16.81 8.48
N THR A 93 6.46 15.72 8.82
CA THR A 93 5.90 14.78 7.82
C THR A 93 4.46 15.11 7.40
N GLN A 94 3.77 15.96 8.17
CA GLN A 94 2.35 16.24 7.94
C GLN A 94 2.10 16.86 6.55
N ASP A 95 2.97 17.76 6.10
CA ASP A 95 2.88 18.37 4.77
C ASP A 95 2.93 17.31 3.66
N PHE A 96 3.82 16.32 3.78
CA PHE A 96 3.88 15.22 2.82
C PHE A 96 2.59 14.40 2.82
N ILE A 97 2.07 14.06 4.01
CA ILE A 97 0.84 13.27 4.14
C ILE A 97 -0.33 14.01 3.51
N ASP A 98 -0.51 15.28 3.86
CA ASP A 98 -1.64 16.10 3.40
C ASP A 98 -1.59 16.36 1.89
N ARG A 99 -0.39 16.49 1.31
CA ARG A 99 -0.21 16.80 -0.11
C ARG A 99 -0.17 15.56 -1.01
N HIS A 100 0.43 14.47 -0.55
CA HIS A 100 0.81 13.36 -1.43
C HIS A 100 0.16 12.03 -1.07
N LEU A 101 -0.47 11.86 0.09
CA LEU A 101 -1.24 10.64 0.37
C LEU A 101 -2.72 10.90 0.13
N VAL A 102 -3.37 9.98 -0.59
CA VAL A 102 -4.83 10.03 -0.70
C VAL A 102 -5.46 9.69 0.65
N ASP A 103 -6.51 10.40 1.06
CA ASP A 103 -7.25 10.07 2.28
C ASP A 103 -8.21 8.89 1.99
N LEU A 104 -8.47 8.05 2.98
CA LEU A 104 -9.48 6.99 2.89
C LEU A 104 -10.89 7.49 3.16
N GLY A 105 -11.03 8.70 3.73
CA GLY A 105 -12.30 9.20 4.27
C GLY A 105 -12.89 8.16 5.22
N LEU A 106 -12.38 8.16 6.46
CA LEU A 106 -12.55 7.28 7.62
C LEU A 106 -13.60 6.12 7.69
N ASP A 107 -14.60 6.02 6.82
CA ASP A 107 -15.74 5.11 6.90
C ASP A 107 -16.01 4.24 5.63
N PHE A 108 -15.15 4.24 4.59
CA PHE A 108 -15.56 3.71 3.26
C PHE A 108 -14.65 2.66 2.62
N HIS A 109 -14.47 1.53 3.32
CA HIS A 109 -14.09 0.27 2.68
C HIS A 109 -15.24 -0.73 2.85
N TRP A 110 -15.84 -1.16 1.75
CA TRP A 110 -16.98 -2.08 1.75
C TRP A 110 -16.54 -3.45 1.26
N LYS A 111 -16.84 -4.48 2.05
CA LYS A 111 -16.62 -5.86 1.63
C LYS A 111 -17.79 -6.34 0.79
N MET A 112 -17.49 -6.68 -0.45
CA MET A 112 -18.43 -7.23 -1.43
C MET A 112 -18.84 -8.67 -1.06
N PRO A 113 -20.00 -9.16 -1.55
CA PRO A 113 -20.44 -10.54 -1.31
C PRO A 113 -19.46 -11.62 -1.78
N ASP A 114 -18.68 -11.36 -2.82
CA ASP A 114 -17.66 -12.26 -3.35
C ASP A 114 -16.33 -12.22 -2.55
N GLY A 115 -16.27 -11.40 -1.50
CA GLY A 115 -15.11 -11.20 -0.65
C GLY A 115 -14.13 -10.14 -1.13
N SER A 116 -14.38 -9.50 -2.28
CA SER A 116 -13.60 -8.35 -2.73
C SER A 116 -13.88 -7.12 -1.87
N TRP A 117 -13.05 -6.09 -1.99
CA TRP A 117 -13.22 -4.84 -1.28
C TRP A 117 -13.35 -3.68 -2.24
N VAL A 118 -14.26 -2.76 -1.96
CA VAL A 118 -14.34 -1.46 -2.62
C VAL A 118 -13.89 -0.39 -1.64
N MET A 119 -12.89 0.40 -2.02
CA MET A 119 -12.35 1.50 -1.22
C MET A 119 -12.53 2.82 -1.95
N PHE A 120 -12.99 3.83 -1.23
CA PHE A 120 -13.05 5.20 -1.73
C PHE A 120 -11.85 5.98 -1.22
N GLN A 121 -11.13 6.61 -2.15
CA GLN A 121 -9.94 7.38 -1.88
C GLN A 121 -10.14 8.82 -2.37
N TYR A 122 -9.71 9.77 -1.54
CA TYR A 122 -9.82 11.20 -1.79
C TYR A 122 -8.45 11.72 -2.22
N PRO A 123 -8.24 12.07 -3.51
CA PRO A 123 -7.02 12.74 -3.90
C PRO A 123 -6.91 14.09 -3.18
N ALA A 124 -5.68 14.54 -2.87
CA ALA A 124 -5.53 15.85 -2.25
C ALA A 124 -5.91 16.96 -3.26
N GLY A 125 -6.57 18.03 -2.78
CA GLY A 125 -7.10 19.09 -3.64
C GLY A 125 -8.55 18.89 -4.10
N ASP A 126 -9.35 18.11 -3.35
CA ASP A 126 -10.80 17.90 -3.52
C ASP A 126 -11.27 17.36 -4.88
N GLY A 127 -10.33 17.03 -5.78
CA GLY A 127 -10.65 16.49 -7.09
C GLY A 127 -10.85 17.49 -8.21
N GLU A 128 -10.42 18.74 -8.04
CA GLU A 128 -10.60 19.78 -9.06
C GLU A 128 -9.65 19.64 -10.26
N VAL A 129 -8.66 18.75 -10.17
CA VAL A 129 -7.61 18.57 -11.17
C VAL A 129 -7.75 17.20 -11.82
N ASP A 130 -7.84 17.17 -13.15
CA ASP A 130 -7.78 15.93 -13.91
C ASP A 130 -6.44 15.22 -13.69
N THR A 131 -6.50 13.94 -13.32
CA THR A 131 -5.32 13.13 -13.00
C THR A 131 -5.29 11.84 -13.81
N GLU A 132 -4.07 11.37 -14.07
CA GLU A 132 -3.79 10.05 -14.64
C GLU A 132 -2.67 9.37 -13.85
N THR A 133 -2.42 8.09 -14.08
CA THR A 133 -1.28 7.42 -13.48
C THR A 133 0.03 7.89 -14.14
N LEU A 134 1.14 7.90 -13.40
CA LEU A 134 2.47 8.22 -13.92
C LEU A 134 2.86 7.29 -15.09
N ALA A 135 2.32 6.07 -15.12
CA ALA A 135 2.49 5.12 -16.23
C ALA A 135 2.02 5.71 -17.57
N ASN A 136 1.01 6.57 -17.56
CA ASN A 136 0.44 7.18 -18.76
C ASN A 136 1.25 8.37 -19.30
N LEU A 137 2.16 8.95 -18.50
CA LEU A 137 3.09 9.96 -19.01
C LEU A 137 4.03 9.41 -20.10
N ARG A 138 4.23 8.08 -20.18
CA ARG A 138 5.09 7.41 -21.17
C ARG A 138 6.45 8.11 -21.28
N LEU A 139 6.89 8.43 -22.50
CA LEU A 139 8.15 9.13 -22.80
C LEU A 139 8.01 10.66 -22.75
N SER A 140 7.06 11.19 -21.98
CA SER A 140 6.89 12.64 -21.78
C SER A 140 8.20 13.27 -21.29
N PRO A 141 8.60 14.44 -21.83
CA PRO A 141 9.76 15.19 -21.33
C PRO A 141 9.67 15.57 -19.84
N ARG A 142 8.46 15.54 -19.25
CA ARG A 142 8.24 15.82 -17.81
C ARG A 142 8.66 14.65 -16.92
N LEU A 143 8.62 13.41 -17.43
CA LEU A 143 8.81 12.20 -16.63
C LEU A 143 10.09 12.21 -15.78
N PRO A 144 11.28 12.55 -16.31
CA PRO A 144 12.50 12.57 -15.50
C PRO A 144 12.41 13.50 -14.28
N ARG A 145 11.84 14.69 -14.46
CA ARG A 145 11.70 15.70 -13.39
C ARG A 145 10.69 15.26 -12.34
N VAL A 146 9.55 14.72 -12.77
CA VAL A 146 8.50 14.22 -11.88
C VAL A 146 9.02 13.02 -11.06
N ALA A 147 9.67 12.05 -11.69
CA ALA A 147 10.23 10.89 -11.00
C ALA A 147 11.32 11.27 -9.98
N ALA A 148 12.20 12.21 -10.31
CA ALA A 148 13.20 12.72 -9.38
C ALA A 148 12.56 13.41 -8.17
N GLU A 149 11.52 14.22 -8.41
CA GLU A 149 10.79 14.94 -7.36
C GLU A 149 10.01 13.98 -6.44
N ILE A 150 9.36 12.95 -6.99
CA ILE A 150 8.71 11.89 -6.19
C ILE A 150 9.74 11.22 -5.27
N VAL A 151 10.90 10.81 -5.80
CA VAL A 151 11.96 10.19 -4.99
C VAL A 151 12.45 11.14 -3.90
N ARG A 152 12.64 12.42 -4.23
CA ARG A 152 13.03 13.45 -3.27
C ARG A 152 12.00 13.58 -2.15
N GLN A 153 10.72 13.64 -2.47
CA GLN A 153 9.65 13.80 -1.49
C GLN A 153 9.44 12.53 -0.65
N VAL A 154 9.52 11.34 -1.22
CA VAL A 154 9.45 10.07 -0.47
C VAL A 154 10.62 9.93 0.52
N LEU A 155 11.83 10.33 0.14
CA LEU A 155 12.99 10.24 1.03
C LEU A 155 13.08 11.41 2.02
N ALA A 156 12.87 12.65 1.60
CA ALA A 156 13.05 13.83 2.44
C ALA A 156 11.76 14.27 3.13
N GLY A 157 10.65 14.35 2.39
CA GLY A 157 9.36 14.81 2.88
C GLY A 157 8.65 13.78 3.76
N TRP A 158 8.61 12.51 3.34
CA TRP A 158 7.97 11.45 4.12
C TRP A 158 8.86 10.93 5.26
N ASN A 159 10.18 11.09 5.10
CA ASN A 159 11.19 10.54 5.99
C ASN A 159 12.19 11.59 6.53
N PRO A 160 11.70 12.73 7.07
CA PRO A 160 12.57 13.85 7.49
C PRO A 160 13.48 13.47 8.65
N THR A 161 13.06 12.51 9.47
CA THR A 161 13.78 12.05 10.68
C THR A 161 14.40 10.66 10.53
N ALA A 162 14.46 10.10 9.31
CA ALA A 162 15.02 8.76 9.08
C ALA A 162 16.44 8.61 9.62
N ARG A 163 16.72 7.44 10.20
CA ARG A 163 18.00 7.11 10.83
C ARG A 163 18.52 5.76 10.33
N PRO A 164 19.84 5.55 10.39
CA PRO A 164 20.41 4.22 10.23
C PRO A 164 19.79 3.26 11.25
N SER A 165 19.44 2.05 10.79
CA SER A 165 19.01 0.97 11.67
C SER A 165 20.17 0.52 12.56
N GLU A 166 19.88 0.24 13.83
CA GLU A 166 20.82 -0.38 14.76
C GLU A 166 21.13 -1.83 14.39
N LYS A 167 20.16 -2.50 13.74
CA LYS A 167 20.33 -3.88 13.26
C LYS A 167 21.30 -3.90 12.09
N ARG A 168 22.44 -4.57 12.27
CA ARG A 168 23.41 -4.83 11.20
C ARG A 168 22.99 -6.03 10.37
N LEU A 169 22.60 -5.77 9.12
CA LEU A 169 22.22 -6.80 8.16
C LEU A 169 23.44 -7.33 7.38
N THR A 170 23.41 -8.60 7.01
CA THR A 170 24.20 -9.10 5.86
C THR A 170 23.61 -8.58 4.55
N ALA A 171 24.38 -8.63 3.47
CA ALA A 171 23.86 -8.26 2.15
C ALA A 171 22.73 -9.21 1.71
N ALA A 172 22.86 -10.50 2.05
CA ALA A 172 21.83 -11.50 1.83
C ALA A 172 20.54 -11.16 2.59
N GLU A 173 20.62 -10.79 3.87
CA GLU A 173 19.47 -10.37 4.67
C GLU A 173 18.80 -9.11 4.09
N PHE A 174 19.60 -8.13 3.64
CA PHE A 174 19.08 -6.91 3.02
C PHE A 174 18.26 -7.21 1.77
N VAL A 175 18.81 -8.01 0.84
CA VAL A 175 18.12 -8.39 -0.40
C VAL A 175 16.91 -9.28 -0.12
N THR A 176 17.03 -10.21 0.82
CA THR A 176 15.94 -11.10 1.23
C THR A 176 14.76 -10.32 1.80
N GLU A 177 15.03 -9.33 2.65
CA GLU A 177 13.99 -8.48 3.24
C GLU A 177 13.25 -7.67 2.18
N LEU A 178 13.97 -7.13 1.18
CA LEU A 178 13.33 -6.41 0.07
C LEU A 178 12.42 -7.33 -0.75
N LEU A 179 12.88 -8.53 -1.09
CA LEU A 179 12.14 -9.46 -1.93
C LEU A 179 10.92 -10.06 -1.20
N GLY A 180 11.03 -10.29 0.10
CA GLY A 180 9.97 -10.87 0.94
C GLY A 180 9.46 -12.20 0.37
N ARG A 181 8.13 -12.33 0.26
CA ARG A 181 7.47 -13.55 -0.23
C ARG A 181 7.86 -13.98 -1.65
N ARG A 182 8.50 -13.11 -2.44
CA ARG A 182 8.97 -13.45 -3.80
C ARG A 182 10.05 -14.53 -3.81
N LEU A 183 10.72 -14.75 -2.66
CA LEU A 183 11.71 -15.81 -2.45
C LEU A 183 11.11 -17.11 -1.94
N GLU A 184 9.80 -17.18 -1.70
CA GLU A 184 9.16 -18.42 -1.25
C GLU A 184 9.46 -19.57 -2.24
N PRO A 185 9.67 -20.81 -1.74
CA PRO A 185 9.80 -21.96 -2.60
C PRO A 185 8.63 -22.05 -3.58
N HIS A 186 8.90 -22.26 -4.86
CA HIS A 186 7.89 -22.27 -5.94
C HIS A 186 7.20 -20.92 -6.22
N GLY A 187 7.68 -19.81 -5.63
CA GLY A 187 7.27 -18.47 -6.01
C GLY A 187 7.66 -18.13 -7.45
N PRO A 188 7.08 -17.07 -8.06
CA PRO A 188 7.27 -16.75 -9.48
C PRO A 188 8.74 -16.60 -9.92
N LEU A 189 9.59 -16.11 -9.02
CA LEU A 189 11.02 -15.94 -9.28
C LEU A 189 11.77 -17.29 -9.31
N SER A 190 11.57 -18.14 -8.29
CA SER A 190 12.16 -19.49 -8.25
C SER A 190 11.65 -20.36 -9.40
N SER A 191 10.35 -20.30 -9.72
CA SER A 191 9.80 -21.00 -10.88
C SER A 191 10.51 -20.61 -12.17
N TRP A 192 10.72 -19.31 -12.38
CA TRP A 192 11.37 -18.82 -13.60
C TRP A 192 12.84 -19.26 -13.68
N VAL A 193 13.60 -19.14 -12.58
CA VAL A 193 15.01 -19.58 -12.54
C VAL A 193 15.11 -21.07 -12.86
N ARG A 194 14.25 -21.90 -12.25
CA ARG A 194 14.24 -23.34 -12.48
C ARG A 194 13.86 -23.71 -13.90
N GLU A 195 12.85 -23.04 -14.46
CA GLU A 195 12.36 -23.27 -15.82
C GLU A 195 13.39 -22.88 -16.87
N TRP A 196 14.03 -21.72 -16.72
CA TRP A 196 14.87 -21.12 -17.75
C TRP A 196 16.35 -21.40 -17.60
N LEU A 197 16.86 -21.43 -16.36
CA LEU A 197 18.28 -21.68 -16.10
C LEU A 197 18.51 -23.15 -15.77
N GLY A 198 17.60 -23.77 -15.03
CA GLY A 198 17.68 -25.16 -14.56
C GLY A 198 17.75 -25.26 -13.03
N PRO A 199 17.30 -26.38 -12.43
CA PRO A 199 17.24 -26.54 -10.97
C PRO A 199 18.62 -26.45 -10.28
N GLU A 200 19.70 -26.82 -10.97
CA GLU A 200 21.06 -26.74 -10.44
C GLU A 200 21.46 -25.30 -10.07
N TRP A 201 20.94 -24.30 -10.78
CA TRP A 201 21.23 -22.89 -10.55
C TRP A 201 20.58 -22.33 -9.29
N GLU A 202 19.69 -23.05 -8.62
CA GLU A 202 19.23 -22.66 -7.28
C GLU A 202 20.34 -22.80 -6.22
N SER A 203 21.37 -23.60 -6.50
CA SER A 203 22.46 -23.92 -5.57
C SER A 203 23.84 -23.39 -5.98
N GLN A 204 23.98 -22.86 -7.21
CA GLN A 204 25.25 -22.31 -7.69
C GLN A 204 25.47 -20.89 -7.15
N ALA A 205 26.59 -20.65 -6.50
CA ALA A 205 26.93 -19.32 -5.98
C ALA A 205 27.41 -18.34 -7.06
N TRP A 206 27.97 -18.85 -8.16
CA TRP A 206 28.62 -18.07 -9.21
C TRP A 206 28.33 -18.67 -10.58
N PHE A 207 28.35 -17.82 -11.62
CA PHE A 207 28.25 -18.24 -13.02
C PHE A 207 29.07 -17.32 -13.92
N SER A 208 29.44 -17.81 -15.11
CA SER A 208 30.06 -17.00 -16.17
C SER A 208 29.13 -16.94 -17.37
N LEU A 209 29.10 -15.78 -18.04
CA LEU A 209 28.27 -15.56 -19.24
C LEU A 209 28.96 -16.06 -20.52
N ALA A 210 30.28 -16.03 -20.57
CA ALA A 210 31.07 -16.55 -21.68
C ALA A 210 32.36 -17.22 -21.16
N ALA A 211 32.98 -18.08 -21.97
CA ALA A 211 34.27 -18.65 -21.63
C ALA A 211 35.32 -17.52 -21.45
N GLY A 212 35.99 -17.50 -20.29
CA GLY A 212 36.95 -16.46 -19.94
C GLY A 212 36.35 -15.12 -19.51
N SER A 213 35.01 -14.98 -19.47
CA SER A 213 34.38 -13.79 -18.88
C SER A 213 34.51 -13.82 -17.35
N ARG A 214 34.53 -12.63 -16.74
CA ARG A 214 34.49 -12.49 -15.28
C ARG A 214 33.30 -13.26 -14.68
N PRO A 215 33.52 -14.05 -13.61
CA PRO A 215 32.43 -14.64 -12.85
C PRO A 215 31.49 -13.60 -12.23
N LEU A 216 30.20 -13.86 -12.30
CA LEU A 216 29.14 -13.08 -11.66
C LEU A 216 28.53 -13.88 -10.51
N PRO A 217 28.19 -13.23 -9.38
CA PRO A 217 27.48 -13.90 -8.31
C PRO A 217 26.06 -14.22 -8.75
N ASN A 218 25.56 -15.39 -8.37
CA ASN A 218 24.15 -15.72 -8.58
C ASN A 218 23.28 -14.84 -7.67
N PRO A 219 22.45 -13.94 -8.23
CA PRO A 219 21.69 -12.97 -7.43
C PRO A 219 20.61 -13.62 -6.55
N MET A 220 20.29 -14.90 -6.78
CA MET A 220 19.33 -15.70 -5.99
C MET A 220 19.98 -16.53 -4.89
N PHE A 221 21.30 -16.69 -4.89
CA PHE A 221 22.00 -17.43 -3.85
C PHE A 221 22.19 -16.54 -2.62
N LEU A 222 21.19 -16.47 -1.76
CA LEU A 222 21.10 -15.55 -0.60
C LEU A 222 21.22 -16.25 0.76
N GLY A 223 21.85 -17.42 0.82
CA GLY A 223 22.11 -18.14 2.08
C GLY A 223 23.24 -17.52 2.91
N ALA A 224 23.43 -17.99 4.15
CA ALA A 224 24.53 -17.57 5.01
C ALA A 224 25.92 -17.84 4.37
N ASP A 225 26.04 -18.96 3.65
CA ASP A 225 27.26 -19.36 2.95
C ASP A 225 27.42 -18.70 1.57
N SER A 226 26.50 -17.81 1.18
CA SER A 226 26.61 -17.08 -0.07
C SER A 226 27.66 -15.97 -0.01
N PRO A 227 28.16 -15.52 -1.18
CA PRO A 227 28.96 -14.30 -1.25
C PRO A 227 28.25 -13.10 -0.60
N PHE A 228 26.92 -13.05 -0.60
CA PHE A 228 26.16 -11.97 0.04
C PHE A 228 25.98 -12.17 1.56
N GLY A 229 25.92 -13.41 2.03
CA GLY A 229 25.75 -13.75 3.45
C GLY A 229 27.00 -13.48 4.29
N THR A 230 28.18 -13.59 3.66
CA THR A 230 29.47 -13.39 4.34
C THR A 230 29.85 -11.91 4.52
N HIS A 231 29.19 -10.98 3.83
CA HIS A 231 29.46 -9.55 3.91
C HIS A 231 28.32 -8.77 4.56
N ARG A 232 28.67 -7.89 5.50
CA ARG A 232 27.71 -7.02 6.20
C ARG A 232 27.56 -5.68 5.50
N VAL A 233 26.32 -5.21 5.44
CA VAL A 233 26.01 -3.83 5.06
C VAL A 233 26.45 -2.92 6.21
N ARG A 234 27.14 -1.82 5.90
CA ARG A 234 27.67 -0.90 6.93
C ARG A 234 26.56 -0.34 7.82
N PHE A 235 25.43 0.01 7.21
CA PHE A 235 24.19 0.40 7.85
C PHE A 235 23.05 0.26 6.83
N ALA A 236 21.82 0.15 7.31
CA ALA A 236 20.61 0.13 6.48
C ALA A 236 19.73 1.31 6.88
N MET A 237 19.32 2.16 5.93
CA MET A 237 18.39 3.25 6.25
C MET A 237 16.97 2.71 6.26
N ARG A 238 16.23 3.03 7.33
CA ARG A 238 14.85 2.62 7.47
C ARG A 238 13.93 3.81 7.70
N GLY A 239 12.68 3.61 7.30
CA GLY A 239 11.59 4.55 7.51
C GLY A 239 10.35 4.11 6.77
N ARG A 240 9.46 5.07 6.52
CA ARG A 240 8.20 4.88 5.81
C ARG A 240 8.48 4.58 4.34
N ALA A 241 7.97 3.46 3.85
CA ALA A 241 7.98 3.13 2.45
C ALA A 241 6.58 2.74 2.00
N HIS A 242 6.24 3.07 0.76
CA HIS A 242 5.07 2.58 0.08
C HIS A 242 5.16 1.05 -0.15
N GLY A 243 6.36 0.53 -0.43
CA GLY A 243 6.60 -0.90 -0.60
C GLY A 243 6.17 -1.48 -1.95
N ASP A 244 5.44 -0.74 -2.78
CA ASP A 244 5.14 -1.12 -4.17
C ASP A 244 5.08 0.15 -5.03
N LEU A 245 6.07 1.04 -4.87
CA LEU A 245 6.11 2.30 -5.59
C LEU A 245 6.46 2.06 -7.06
N HIS A 246 5.43 1.96 -7.90
CA HIS A 246 5.54 1.87 -9.35
C HIS A 246 4.63 2.90 -10.03
N PRO A 247 4.82 3.19 -11.33
CA PRO A 247 4.12 4.29 -12.02
C PRO A 247 2.59 4.19 -12.00
N GLY A 248 2.03 2.98 -11.86
CA GLY A 248 0.59 2.75 -11.71
C GLY A 248 0.01 3.17 -10.35
N ASN A 249 0.86 3.28 -9.31
CA ASN A 249 0.45 3.66 -7.95
C ASN A 249 0.71 5.15 -7.65
N ILE A 250 0.96 5.95 -8.69
CA ILE A 250 1.27 7.36 -8.57
C ILE A 250 0.35 8.11 -9.52
N MET A 251 -0.53 8.94 -8.98
CA MET A 251 -1.38 9.84 -9.75
C MET A 251 -0.65 11.17 -9.98
N VAL A 252 -0.77 11.72 -11.18
CA VAL A 252 -0.19 13.01 -11.59
C VAL A 252 -1.20 13.82 -12.40
N PRO A 253 -1.14 15.16 -12.38
CA PRO A 253 -1.98 16.00 -13.22
C PRO A 253 -1.66 15.83 -14.71
N VAL A 254 -2.70 15.73 -15.53
CA VAL A 254 -2.59 15.59 -17.01
C VAL A 254 -2.01 16.85 -17.66
N ARG A 255 -2.16 18.02 -17.05
CA ARG A 255 -1.73 19.31 -17.60
C ARG A 255 -0.21 19.44 -17.72
N ASP A 256 0.31 19.84 -18.88
CA ASP A 256 1.76 19.97 -19.15
C ASP A 256 2.50 20.93 -18.21
N ALA A 257 1.82 22.00 -17.77
CA ALA A 257 2.40 23.00 -16.87
C ALA A 257 2.34 22.62 -15.39
N ALA A 258 1.81 21.44 -15.03
CA ALA A 258 1.77 21.03 -13.63
C ALA A 258 3.17 20.89 -13.03
N SER A 259 3.28 21.36 -11.79
CA SER A 259 4.51 21.27 -11.02
C SER A 259 4.88 19.81 -10.77
N SER A 260 6.17 19.51 -10.63
CA SER A 260 6.62 18.13 -10.40
C SER A 260 6.29 17.60 -9.01
N ASP A 261 5.97 18.48 -8.06
CA ASP A 261 5.53 18.14 -6.71
C ASP A 261 4.01 17.93 -6.62
N GLU A 262 3.27 18.09 -7.72
CA GLU A 262 1.85 17.72 -7.75
C GLU A 262 1.74 16.23 -8.13
N PHE A 263 1.74 15.37 -7.13
CA PHE A 263 1.51 13.93 -7.28
C PHE A 263 0.86 13.34 -6.03
N TRP A 264 0.18 12.20 -6.21
CA TRP A 264 -0.46 11.47 -5.12
C TRP A 264 -0.12 9.99 -5.18
N LEU A 265 0.19 9.41 -4.03
CA LEU A 265 0.43 7.98 -3.84
C LEU A 265 -0.90 7.30 -3.51
N VAL A 266 -1.20 6.26 -4.27
CA VAL A 266 -2.36 5.38 -4.09
C VAL A 266 -1.87 3.96 -3.82
N ASP A 267 -2.76 3.05 -3.42
CA ASP A 267 -2.41 1.66 -3.13
C ASP A 267 -1.33 1.49 -2.04
N LEU A 268 -1.68 1.82 -0.80
CA LEU A 268 -0.79 1.66 0.34
C LEU A 268 -0.85 0.25 0.96
N SER A 269 -1.23 -0.76 0.17
CA SER A 269 -1.38 -2.14 0.63
C SER A 269 -0.10 -2.75 1.18
N ARG A 270 1.07 -2.28 0.72
CA ARG A 270 2.39 -2.73 1.16
C ARG A 270 3.16 -1.70 1.99
N PHE A 271 2.46 -0.68 2.50
CA PHE A 271 3.08 0.31 3.36
C PHE A 271 3.72 -0.33 4.59
N ASP A 272 4.90 0.15 4.95
CA ASP A 272 5.63 -0.24 6.16
C ASP A 272 6.34 1.00 6.73
N GLU A 273 6.17 1.26 8.02
CA GLU A 273 6.75 2.41 8.72
C GLU A 273 8.27 2.29 8.98
N ASN A 274 8.83 1.09 8.79
CA ASN A 274 10.20 0.74 9.10
C ASN A 274 10.87 -0.12 7.98
N ALA A 275 10.49 0.12 6.74
CA ALA A 275 11.06 -0.53 5.56
C ALA A 275 12.41 0.09 5.14
N LEU A 276 13.17 -0.68 4.35
CA LEU A 276 14.43 -0.23 3.73
C LEU A 276 14.15 0.88 2.69
N LEU A 277 14.63 2.09 2.96
CA LEU A 277 14.29 3.29 2.17
C LEU A 277 14.82 3.28 0.74
N ALA A 278 15.81 2.45 0.43
CA ALA A 278 16.31 2.30 -0.93
C ALA A 278 15.34 1.54 -1.86
N ARG A 279 14.30 0.87 -1.31
CA ARG A 279 13.33 0.08 -2.07
C ARG A 279 12.57 0.91 -3.08
N ASP A 280 11.82 1.90 -2.60
CA ASP A 280 10.85 2.63 -3.41
C ASP A 280 11.49 3.38 -4.60
N PRO A 281 12.61 4.12 -4.43
CA PRO A 281 13.26 4.79 -5.55
C PRO A 281 13.73 3.83 -6.65
N LEU A 282 14.31 2.69 -6.26
CA LEU A 282 14.84 1.71 -7.22
C LEU A 282 13.71 0.92 -7.86
N HIS A 283 12.66 0.58 -7.12
CA HIS A 283 11.50 -0.11 -7.66
C HIS A 283 10.76 0.75 -8.69
N LEU A 284 10.58 2.05 -8.42
CA LEU A 284 10.03 3.01 -9.36
C LEU A 284 10.89 3.10 -10.63
N LEU A 285 12.21 3.29 -10.47
CA LEU A 285 13.13 3.37 -11.60
C LEU A 285 13.11 2.10 -12.46
N MET A 286 13.09 0.91 -11.84
CA MET A 286 13.05 -0.36 -12.57
C MET A 286 11.76 -0.53 -13.37
N CYS A 287 10.60 -0.16 -12.81
CA CYS A 287 9.33 -0.21 -13.53
C CYS A 287 9.31 0.78 -14.71
N LEU A 288 9.78 2.02 -14.52
CA LEU A 288 9.87 3.00 -15.59
C LEU A 288 10.80 2.54 -16.73
N ILE A 289 11.93 1.91 -16.40
CA ILE A 289 12.83 1.32 -17.41
C ILE A 289 12.15 0.17 -18.14
N ALA A 290 11.52 -0.75 -17.41
CA ALA A 290 10.87 -1.94 -17.97
C ALA A 290 9.76 -1.57 -18.95
N ASP A 291 8.89 -0.64 -18.57
CA ASP A 291 7.69 -0.30 -19.32
C ASP A 291 7.95 0.74 -20.41
N GLY A 292 8.82 1.73 -20.14
CA GLY A 292 9.00 2.90 -21.01
C GLY A 292 10.15 2.80 -21.99
N PHE A 293 11.25 2.13 -21.63
CA PHE A 293 12.51 2.23 -22.38
C PHE A 293 12.99 0.90 -22.93
N LEU A 294 13.01 -0.15 -22.11
CA LEU A 294 13.61 -1.44 -22.45
C LEU A 294 13.09 -2.06 -23.77
N PRO A 295 11.78 -1.99 -24.10
CA PRO A 295 11.24 -2.50 -25.37
C PRO A 295 11.81 -1.82 -26.62
N HIS A 296 12.43 -0.65 -26.47
CA HIS A 296 12.94 0.17 -27.56
C HIS A 296 14.49 0.16 -27.65
N LEU A 297 15.18 -0.52 -26.73
CA LEU A 297 16.63 -0.56 -26.70
C LEU A 297 17.19 -1.75 -27.50
N SER A 298 18.23 -1.48 -28.29
CA SER A 298 19.05 -2.51 -28.94
C SER A 298 19.82 -3.35 -27.90
N GLY A 299 20.30 -4.54 -28.28
CA GLY A 299 21.14 -5.36 -27.39
C GLY A 299 22.37 -4.61 -26.85
N ALA A 300 23.05 -3.83 -27.70
CA ALA A 300 24.19 -3.02 -27.28
C ALA A 300 23.78 -1.92 -26.29
N ALA A 301 22.67 -1.22 -26.54
CA ALA A 301 22.16 -0.18 -25.62
C ALA A 301 21.70 -0.79 -24.28
N ARG A 302 21.12 -2.00 -24.30
CA ARG A 302 20.77 -2.76 -23.09
C ARG A 302 21.99 -3.11 -22.25
N LEU A 303 23.12 -3.46 -22.87
CA LEU A 303 24.38 -3.71 -22.17
C LEU A 303 24.97 -2.42 -21.58
N GLU A 304 24.94 -1.33 -22.35
CA GLU A 304 25.38 -0.02 -21.88
C GLU A 304 24.54 0.47 -20.69
N LEU A 305 23.23 0.20 -20.70
CA LEU A 305 22.32 0.53 -19.60
C LEU A 305 22.67 -0.22 -18.30
N ILE A 306 23.02 -1.51 -18.38
CA ILE A 306 23.49 -2.27 -17.19
C ILE A 306 24.71 -1.58 -16.60
N ASN A 307 25.70 -1.26 -17.43
CA ASN A 307 26.92 -0.59 -16.98
C ASN A 307 26.60 0.76 -16.32
N ALA A 308 25.70 1.55 -16.91
CA ALA A 308 25.32 2.85 -16.36
C ALA A 308 24.56 2.73 -15.01
N LEU A 309 23.71 1.72 -14.84
CA LEU A 309 22.96 1.48 -13.60
C LEU A 309 23.85 0.99 -12.45
N VAL A 310 24.87 0.18 -12.75
CA VAL A 310 25.73 -0.46 -11.76
C VAL A 310 26.90 0.43 -11.34
N ARG A 311 27.32 1.37 -12.19
CA ARG A 311 28.39 2.33 -11.85
C ARG A 311 27.99 3.23 -10.67
N PRO A 312 28.93 3.54 -9.76
CA PRO A 312 28.68 4.40 -8.61
C PRO A 312 28.57 5.89 -8.97
N ASP A 313 28.96 6.28 -10.19
CA ASP A 313 28.93 7.68 -10.63
C ASP A 313 27.47 8.17 -10.81
N PRO A 314 27.07 9.31 -10.22
CA PRO A 314 25.75 9.92 -10.49
C PRO A 314 25.50 10.25 -11.96
N ARG A 315 26.55 10.48 -12.74
CA ARG A 315 26.46 10.78 -14.18
C ARG A 315 26.23 9.48 -14.94
N CYS A 316 25.09 9.41 -15.62
CA CYS A 316 24.82 8.36 -16.57
C CYS A 316 25.43 8.76 -17.91
N GLU A 317 26.58 8.18 -18.25
CA GLU A 317 27.18 8.34 -19.57
C GLU A 317 26.84 7.11 -20.41
N GLY A 318 26.21 7.34 -21.56
CA GLY A 318 26.03 6.29 -22.55
C GLY A 318 25.63 6.86 -23.91
N GLN A 319 26.39 6.52 -24.95
CA GLN A 319 26.17 7.08 -26.29
C GLN A 319 24.95 6.46 -26.98
N LEU A 320 24.59 5.22 -26.63
CA LEU A 320 23.44 4.52 -27.19
C LEU A 320 22.17 4.69 -26.35
N LEU A 321 22.25 5.38 -25.20
CA LEU A 321 21.12 5.57 -24.30
C LEU A 321 20.28 6.79 -24.71
N PRO A 322 18.94 6.66 -24.78
CA PRO A 322 18.07 7.81 -25.00
C PRO A 322 18.27 8.88 -23.93
N GLN A 323 18.30 10.16 -24.34
CA GLN A 323 18.53 11.29 -23.41
C GLN A 323 17.49 11.36 -22.29
N GLY A 324 16.22 11.01 -22.57
CA GLY A 324 15.18 10.92 -21.55
C GLY A 324 15.46 9.87 -20.48
N LEU A 325 16.05 8.72 -20.86
CA LEU A 325 16.45 7.66 -19.93
C LEU A 325 17.65 8.11 -19.07
N VAL A 326 18.64 8.73 -19.71
CA VAL A 326 19.81 9.31 -19.02
C VAL A 326 19.35 10.34 -17.98
N ALA A 327 18.48 11.26 -18.36
CA ALA A 327 17.93 12.28 -17.46
C ALA A 327 17.13 11.66 -16.30
N LEU A 328 16.31 10.63 -16.58
CA LEU A 328 15.56 9.91 -15.56
C LEU A 328 16.48 9.26 -14.52
N MET A 329 17.46 8.49 -14.99
CA MET A 329 18.42 7.80 -14.11
C MET A 329 19.24 8.79 -13.29
N THR A 330 19.77 9.83 -13.92
CA THR A 330 20.55 10.86 -13.23
C THR A 330 19.69 11.62 -12.21
N GLY A 331 18.44 11.98 -12.55
CA GLY A 331 17.54 12.67 -11.63
C GLY A 331 17.21 11.83 -10.38
N VAL A 332 16.81 10.57 -10.56
CA VAL A 332 16.51 9.66 -9.45
C VAL A 332 17.75 9.42 -8.59
N ARG A 333 18.90 9.13 -9.22
CA ARG A 333 20.15 8.89 -8.50
C ARG A 333 20.61 10.13 -7.74
N GLN A 334 20.52 11.32 -8.35
CA GLN A 334 20.89 12.58 -7.70
C GLN A 334 20.00 12.86 -6.49
N ALA A 335 18.68 12.65 -6.59
CA ALA A 335 17.77 12.80 -5.44
C ALA A 335 18.17 11.90 -4.25
N MET A 336 18.57 10.65 -4.52
CA MET A 336 19.08 9.75 -3.49
C MET A 336 20.44 10.21 -2.92
N VAL A 337 21.34 10.70 -3.78
CA VAL A 337 22.67 11.20 -3.38
C VAL A 337 22.54 12.43 -2.49
N ASP A 338 21.70 13.39 -2.87
CA ASP A 338 21.49 14.63 -2.13
C ASP A 338 20.91 14.31 -0.74
N TRP A 339 19.88 13.47 -0.69
CA TRP A 339 19.32 13.02 0.58
C TRP A 339 20.36 12.31 1.46
N GLY A 340 21.17 11.42 0.88
CA GLY A 340 22.26 10.76 1.60
C GLY A 340 23.35 11.71 2.09
N SER A 341 23.56 12.82 1.37
CA SER A 341 24.47 13.90 1.75
C SER A 341 23.96 14.66 2.95
N ASP A 342 22.69 15.05 2.93
CA ASP A 342 22.02 15.78 4.00
C ASP A 342 22.00 14.96 5.31
N LYS A 343 21.90 13.64 5.18
CA LYS A 343 21.98 12.70 6.32
C LYS A 343 23.41 12.29 6.70
N GLN A 344 24.44 12.77 5.99
CA GLN A 344 25.86 12.45 6.21
C GLN A 344 26.21 10.95 6.12
N ILE A 345 25.52 10.21 5.24
CA ILE A 345 25.65 8.74 5.09
C ILE A 345 26.19 8.33 3.70
N ASN A 346 26.74 9.29 2.98
CA ASN A 346 26.97 9.22 1.54
C ASN A 346 27.80 8.03 1.00
N PRO A 347 28.90 7.56 1.63
CA PRO A 347 29.68 6.46 1.06
C PRO A 347 28.94 5.11 1.08
N GLY A 348 28.32 4.76 2.21
CA GLY A 348 27.59 3.48 2.34
C GLY A 348 26.24 3.48 1.63
N TRP A 349 25.56 4.63 1.62
CA TRP A 349 24.27 4.78 0.94
C TRP A 349 24.41 4.68 -0.58
N ARG A 350 25.34 5.45 -1.17
CA ARG A 350 25.51 5.53 -2.63
C ARG A 350 25.97 4.24 -3.28
N GLN A 351 26.85 3.48 -2.62
CA GLN A 351 27.47 2.31 -3.24
C GLN A 351 26.88 0.98 -2.75
N GLN A 352 26.66 0.82 -1.44
CA GLN A 352 26.17 -0.47 -0.91
C GLN A 352 24.65 -0.60 -1.07
N GLN A 353 23.89 0.35 -0.53
CA GLN A 353 22.42 0.24 -0.53
C GLN A 353 21.82 0.40 -1.94
N TRP A 354 22.40 1.25 -2.79
CA TRP A 354 22.03 1.32 -4.22
C TRP A 354 22.18 -0.04 -4.90
N SER A 355 23.36 -0.66 -4.82
CA SER A 355 23.65 -1.91 -5.51
C SER A 355 22.75 -3.06 -5.04
N LEU A 356 22.54 -3.17 -3.72
CA LEU A 356 21.68 -4.21 -3.15
C LEU A 356 20.19 -3.98 -3.43
N ALA A 357 19.72 -2.73 -3.40
CA ALA A 357 18.35 -2.40 -3.77
C ALA A 357 18.12 -2.59 -5.27
N LEU A 358 19.10 -2.26 -6.12
CA LEU A 358 19.08 -2.52 -7.55
C LEU A 358 19.00 -4.02 -7.83
N GLN A 359 19.82 -4.84 -7.15
CA GLN A 359 19.73 -6.31 -7.22
C GLN A 359 18.33 -6.81 -6.86
N ALA A 360 17.79 -6.40 -5.71
CA ALA A 360 16.47 -6.84 -5.27
C ALA A 360 15.36 -6.39 -6.22
N CYS A 361 15.33 -5.11 -6.61
CA CYS A 361 14.27 -4.57 -7.46
C CYS A 361 14.33 -5.14 -8.89
N ALA A 362 15.52 -5.39 -9.43
CA ALA A 362 15.65 -6.08 -10.71
C ALA A 362 15.07 -7.51 -10.64
N LEU A 363 15.36 -8.27 -9.56
CA LEU A 363 14.74 -9.57 -9.31
C LEU A 363 13.22 -9.51 -9.12
N MET A 364 12.68 -8.42 -8.53
CA MET A 364 11.23 -8.20 -8.48
C MET A 364 10.61 -8.07 -9.88
N VAL A 365 11.33 -7.48 -10.83
CA VAL A 365 10.88 -7.35 -12.21
C VAL A 365 11.03 -8.68 -12.97
N THR A 366 12.13 -9.42 -12.77
CA THR A 366 12.31 -10.78 -13.31
C THR A 366 11.17 -11.72 -12.92
N SER A 367 10.58 -11.56 -11.73
CA SER A 367 9.49 -12.43 -11.26
C SER A 367 8.12 -12.14 -11.91
N ARG A 368 7.96 -11.01 -12.62
CA ARG A 368 6.70 -10.60 -13.24
C ARG A 368 6.51 -11.29 -14.59
N ARG A 369 5.50 -12.15 -14.68
CA ARG A 369 5.23 -13.02 -15.84
C ARG A 369 4.76 -12.28 -17.11
N TRP A 370 4.31 -11.03 -16.99
CA TRP A 370 3.84 -10.27 -18.14
C TRP A 370 4.97 -9.63 -18.95
N TYR A 371 6.20 -9.58 -18.41
CA TYR A 371 7.36 -9.18 -19.20
C TYR A 371 7.84 -10.34 -20.08
N PRO A 372 8.29 -10.06 -21.32
CA PRO A 372 8.95 -11.05 -22.15
C PRO A 372 10.15 -11.68 -21.44
N ASP A 373 10.43 -12.97 -21.67
CA ASP A 373 11.53 -13.65 -21.00
C ASP A 373 12.91 -13.06 -21.32
N CYS A 374 13.09 -12.44 -22.49
CA CYS A 374 14.32 -11.72 -22.82
C CYS A 374 14.52 -10.46 -21.94
N ASP A 375 13.45 -9.79 -21.54
CA ASP A 375 13.50 -8.65 -20.62
C ASP A 375 13.70 -9.15 -19.18
N ARG A 376 13.00 -10.22 -18.78
CA ARG A 376 13.18 -10.86 -17.46
C ARG A 376 14.61 -11.36 -17.26
N TRP A 377 15.21 -11.93 -18.30
CA TRP A 377 16.63 -12.30 -18.36
C TRP A 377 17.55 -11.09 -18.22
N TRP A 378 17.26 -9.99 -18.93
CA TRP A 378 18.04 -8.76 -18.79
C TRP A 378 18.03 -8.24 -17.35
N PHE A 379 16.87 -8.25 -16.68
CA PHE A 379 16.77 -7.87 -15.26
C PHE A 379 17.49 -8.85 -14.33
N TYR A 380 17.47 -10.16 -14.61
CA TYR A 380 18.22 -11.14 -13.83
C TYR A 380 19.74 -10.88 -13.94
N ARG A 381 20.22 -10.60 -15.16
CA ARG A 381 21.61 -10.21 -15.38
C ARG A 381 21.96 -8.89 -14.67
N LEU A 382 21.11 -7.88 -14.76
CA LEU A 382 21.29 -6.62 -14.02
C LEU A 382 21.43 -6.88 -12.52
N ALA A 383 20.63 -7.79 -11.97
CA ALA A 383 20.73 -8.17 -10.55
C ALA A 383 22.08 -8.81 -10.21
N ALA A 384 22.60 -9.69 -11.06
CA ALA A 384 23.91 -10.31 -10.89
C ALA A 384 25.05 -9.28 -10.94
N GLU A 385 25.00 -8.34 -11.89
CA GLU A 385 26.00 -7.28 -12.06
C GLU A 385 25.96 -6.27 -10.91
N ALA A 386 24.76 -5.91 -10.43
CA ALA A 386 24.59 -5.09 -9.24
C ALA A 386 25.14 -5.78 -7.99
N GLY A 387 24.88 -7.07 -7.84
CA GLY A 387 25.49 -7.89 -6.77
C GLY A 387 27.01 -7.94 -6.86
N ALA A 388 27.57 -8.05 -8.07
CA ALA A 388 29.01 -8.04 -8.29
C ALA A 388 29.64 -6.71 -7.88
N ALA A 389 29.04 -5.58 -8.28
CA ALA A 389 29.53 -4.25 -7.90
C ALA A 389 29.47 -4.00 -6.38
N TYR A 390 28.45 -4.54 -5.70
CA TYR A 390 28.44 -4.56 -4.25
C TYR A 390 29.65 -5.32 -3.69
N LEU A 391 29.89 -6.55 -4.14
CA LEU A 391 30.99 -7.39 -3.68
C LEU A 391 32.38 -6.76 -3.95
N GLU A 392 32.55 -6.11 -5.10
CA GLU A 392 33.75 -5.32 -5.41
C GLU A 392 33.95 -4.17 -4.43
N SER A 393 32.89 -3.42 -4.11
CA SER A 393 32.97 -2.32 -3.14
C SER A 393 33.38 -2.80 -1.73
N MET A 394 33.16 -4.08 -1.44
CA MET A 394 33.55 -4.75 -0.20
C MET A 394 34.93 -5.41 -0.29
N ASN A 395 35.63 -5.29 -1.42
CA ASN A 395 36.87 -6.03 -1.72
C ASN A 395 36.72 -7.55 -1.52
N ALA A 396 35.55 -8.09 -1.86
CA ALA A 396 35.30 -9.53 -1.78
C ALA A 396 36.17 -10.28 -2.80
N LYS A 397 36.50 -11.54 -2.48
CA LYS A 397 37.22 -12.41 -3.41
C LYS A 397 36.25 -13.01 -4.42
N PHE A 398 36.57 -12.84 -5.70
CA PHE A 398 35.89 -13.51 -6.80
C PHE A 398 36.65 -14.81 -7.11
N PRO A 399 35.95 -15.88 -7.51
CA PRO A 399 36.63 -17.07 -8.03
C PRO A 399 37.32 -16.76 -9.36
N ASP A 400 38.38 -17.50 -9.70
CA ASP A 400 39.07 -17.34 -10.98
C ASP A 400 38.21 -17.81 -12.17
N SER A 401 37.30 -18.75 -11.92
CA SER A 401 36.39 -19.33 -12.92
C SER A 401 35.07 -19.74 -12.28
N ALA A 402 33.99 -19.73 -13.06
CA ALA A 402 32.68 -20.24 -12.66
C ALA A 402 32.04 -21.06 -13.79
N PRO A 403 31.05 -21.91 -13.48
CA PRO A 403 30.30 -22.65 -14.51
C PRO A 403 29.72 -21.72 -15.57
N LEU A 404 29.82 -22.12 -16.84
CA LEU A 404 29.23 -21.37 -17.94
C LEU A 404 27.72 -21.53 -17.91
N LEU A 405 27.00 -20.42 -17.89
CA LEU A 405 25.55 -20.40 -18.04
C LEU A 405 25.21 -20.37 -19.53
N ASP A 406 24.55 -21.42 -20.01
CA ASP A 406 24.15 -21.53 -21.42
C ASP A 406 23.06 -20.52 -21.77
N GLN A 407 23.46 -19.46 -22.47
CA GLN A 407 22.56 -18.39 -22.91
C GLN A 407 21.79 -18.74 -24.19
N ALA A 408 22.13 -19.84 -24.89
CA ALA A 408 21.53 -20.15 -26.18
C ALA A 408 20.01 -20.38 -26.09
N ARG A 409 19.50 -20.75 -24.91
CA ARG A 409 18.06 -20.86 -24.63
C ARG A 409 17.37 -19.51 -24.42
N LEU A 410 18.13 -18.46 -24.10
CA LEU A 410 17.64 -17.14 -23.67
C LEU A 410 17.71 -16.10 -24.78
N GLU A 411 18.51 -16.34 -25.83
CA GLU A 411 18.53 -15.54 -27.05
C GLU A 411 17.30 -15.85 -27.92
N VAL A 412 16.15 -15.30 -27.53
CA VAL A 412 14.96 -15.23 -28.41
C VAL A 412 15.31 -14.35 -29.62
N PRO A 413 14.92 -14.70 -30.87
CA PRO A 413 15.38 -14.01 -32.07
C PRO A 413 15.13 -12.51 -32.00
N ALA A 414 16.15 -11.74 -32.38
CA ALA A 414 16.09 -10.29 -32.48
C ALA A 414 14.76 -9.85 -33.12
N PHE A 415 14.08 -8.92 -32.45
CA PHE A 415 12.82 -8.33 -32.87
C PHE A 415 12.96 -7.80 -34.31
N ASN A 416 12.49 -8.56 -35.30
CA ASN A 416 12.52 -8.17 -36.72
C ASN A 416 11.51 -7.04 -36.96
N GLY A 417 11.89 -5.81 -36.60
CA GLY A 417 11.57 -4.56 -37.27
C GLY A 417 10.12 -4.15 -37.56
N ARG A 418 9.09 -4.94 -37.24
CA ARG A 418 7.69 -4.53 -37.38
C ARG A 418 7.18 -4.02 -36.05
N VAL A 419 7.39 -2.72 -35.84
CA VAL A 419 6.60 -1.93 -34.90
C VAL A 419 5.14 -2.05 -35.34
N ALA A 420 4.40 -2.97 -34.71
CA ALA A 420 2.96 -2.87 -34.67
C ALA A 420 2.67 -1.67 -33.77
N THR A 421 2.37 -0.52 -34.37
CA THR A 421 1.54 0.51 -33.75
C THR A 421 0.17 -0.11 -33.45
N ARG A 422 0.08 -0.97 -32.43
CA ARG A 422 -1.17 -1.17 -31.72
C ARG A 422 -1.35 0.06 -30.85
N LEU A 423 -1.91 1.09 -31.46
CA LEU A 423 -2.85 1.96 -30.74
C LEU A 423 -3.85 1.02 -30.08
N ARG A 424 -3.68 0.75 -28.77
CA ARG A 424 -4.68 0.09 -27.97
C ARG A 424 -5.84 1.08 -27.82
N ARG A 425 -6.80 0.98 -28.74
CA ARG A 425 -8.16 1.47 -28.52
C ARG A 425 -8.82 0.58 -27.47
N PRO A 426 -9.78 1.10 -26.67
CA PRO A 426 -10.63 0.26 -25.84
C PRO A 426 -11.34 -0.74 -26.76
N VAL A 427 -11.19 -2.04 -26.48
CA VAL A 427 -11.95 -3.06 -27.19
C VAL A 427 -13.35 -3.06 -26.59
N VAL A 428 -14.29 -2.37 -27.25
CA VAL A 428 -15.71 -2.69 -27.12
C VAL A 428 -15.86 -4.09 -27.72
N ARG A 429 -16.09 -5.10 -26.88
CA ARG A 429 -16.34 -6.47 -27.31
C ARG A 429 -17.81 -6.59 -27.73
N ASP A 430 -18.07 -6.49 -29.02
CA ASP A 430 -19.28 -7.09 -29.59
C ASP A 430 -19.16 -8.61 -29.57
N GLY A 431 -20.31 -9.25 -29.29
CA GLY A 431 -20.46 -10.62 -28.81
C GLY A 431 -19.63 -11.69 -29.53
N ALA A 432 -18.95 -12.51 -28.73
CA ALA A 432 -18.47 -13.82 -29.12
C ALA A 432 -18.79 -14.83 -28.02
N GLU A 433 -19.37 -15.95 -28.43
CA GLU A 433 -19.87 -17.05 -27.60
C GLU A 433 -18.83 -17.60 -26.63
N VAL A 434 -19.33 -17.90 -25.42
CA VAL A 434 -18.60 -18.48 -24.29
C VAL A 434 -18.28 -19.96 -24.59
N PRO A 435 -17.01 -20.41 -24.48
CA PRO A 435 -16.71 -21.83 -24.51
C PRO A 435 -17.15 -22.48 -23.19
N THR A 436 -17.89 -23.57 -23.32
CA THR A 436 -18.44 -24.39 -22.24
C THR A 436 -17.36 -24.89 -21.27
N LYS A 437 -17.67 -24.74 -19.97
CA LYS A 437 -16.89 -25.14 -18.79
C LYS A 437 -16.42 -26.60 -18.81
N GLY A 438 -15.12 -26.80 -18.64
CA GLY A 438 -14.56 -28.04 -18.10
C GLY A 438 -14.71 -28.07 -16.58
N ALA A 439 -15.19 -29.19 -16.04
CA ALA A 439 -15.45 -29.39 -14.63
C ALA A 439 -14.18 -29.33 -13.77
N VAL A 440 -14.21 -28.54 -12.69
CA VAL A 440 -13.21 -28.52 -11.61
C VAL A 440 -13.70 -29.46 -10.51
N PRO A 441 -12.85 -30.37 -9.96
CA PRO A 441 -13.28 -31.28 -8.91
C PRO A 441 -13.56 -30.54 -7.60
N ALA A 442 -14.74 -30.79 -7.05
CA ALA A 442 -15.17 -30.35 -5.73
C ALA A 442 -14.45 -31.16 -4.65
N ASN A 443 -13.48 -30.54 -3.97
CA ASN A 443 -13.12 -30.80 -2.57
C ASN A 443 -12.01 -29.84 -2.15
N VAL A 444 -12.38 -28.59 -1.86
CA VAL A 444 -11.60 -27.72 -0.98
C VAL A 444 -12.53 -27.37 0.18
N VAL A 445 -12.30 -28.01 1.32
CA VAL A 445 -12.96 -27.66 2.58
C VAL A 445 -12.43 -26.27 2.95
N ALA A 446 -13.30 -25.27 2.87
CA ALA A 446 -12.99 -23.92 3.33
C ALA A 446 -12.77 -23.97 4.84
N GLU A 447 -11.58 -23.55 5.31
CA GLU A 447 -11.39 -23.23 6.72
C GLU A 447 -12.30 -22.06 7.10
N PRO A 448 -12.97 -22.11 8.27
CA PRO A 448 -13.82 -21.02 8.72
C PRO A 448 -12.97 -19.76 8.92
N ALA A 449 -13.44 -18.66 8.34
CA ALA A 449 -12.81 -17.36 8.49
C ALA A 449 -12.59 -17.03 9.97
N SER A 450 -11.34 -16.68 10.32
CA SER A 450 -10.99 -16.20 11.66
C SER A 450 -11.81 -14.95 11.98
N HIS A 451 -12.80 -15.11 12.85
CA HIS A 451 -13.58 -13.99 13.39
C HIS A 451 -12.71 -13.22 14.39
N SER A 452 -12.46 -11.93 14.14
CA SER A 452 -11.81 -11.02 15.09
C SER A 452 -12.48 -11.15 16.45
N THR A 453 -11.72 -11.50 17.48
CA THR A 453 -12.28 -11.71 18.82
C THR A 453 -12.86 -10.40 19.35
N GLY A 454 -13.96 -10.42 20.13
CA GLY A 454 -14.50 -9.19 20.75
C GLY A 454 -13.45 -8.41 21.56
N ARG A 455 -12.40 -9.10 22.01
CA ARG A 455 -11.21 -8.54 22.64
C ARG A 455 -10.39 -7.63 21.73
N GLU A 456 -10.20 -7.97 20.46
CA GLU A 456 -9.44 -7.15 19.50
C GLU A 456 -10.17 -5.83 19.20
N VAL A 457 -11.49 -5.89 19.03
CA VAL A 457 -12.32 -4.69 18.81
C VAL A 457 -12.29 -3.79 20.04
N LEU A 458 -12.40 -4.35 21.25
CA LEU A 458 -12.31 -3.58 22.50
C LEU A 458 -10.91 -3.00 22.74
N GLN A 459 -9.86 -3.73 22.35
CA GLN A 459 -8.48 -3.24 22.41
C GLN A 459 -8.26 -2.09 21.43
N GLU A 460 -8.84 -2.16 20.24
CA GLU A 460 -8.83 -1.08 19.25
C GLU A 460 -9.58 0.16 19.76
N ILE A 461 -10.77 -0.04 20.34
CA ILE A 461 -11.58 0.99 20.99
C ILE A 461 -10.76 1.69 22.10
N TRP A 462 -10.15 0.90 22.99
CA TRP A 462 -9.34 1.41 24.11
C TRP A 462 -8.08 2.17 23.65
N THR A 463 -7.38 1.62 22.65
CA THR A 463 -6.16 2.24 22.10
C THR A 463 -6.48 3.57 21.41
N GLY A 464 -7.61 3.65 20.70
CA GLY A 464 -8.09 4.90 20.08
C GLY A 464 -8.48 5.95 21.13
N PHE A 465 -9.21 5.57 22.17
CA PHE A 465 -9.68 6.50 23.20
C PHE A 465 -8.56 7.00 24.12
N SER A 466 -7.71 6.09 24.61
CA SER A 466 -6.58 6.44 25.50
C SER A 466 -5.57 7.38 24.85
N ARG A 467 -5.33 7.23 23.53
CA ARG A 467 -4.46 8.13 22.77
C ARG A 467 -5.05 9.53 22.63
N THR A 468 -6.35 9.61 22.32
CA THR A 468 -7.08 10.89 22.23
C THR A 468 -7.06 11.61 23.57
N ARG A 469 -7.29 10.90 24.68
CA ARG A 469 -7.17 11.46 26.02
C ARG A 469 -5.77 11.96 26.34
N LYS A 470 -4.72 11.17 26.10
CA LYS A 470 -3.32 11.59 26.33
C LYS A 470 -2.93 12.82 25.52
N GLN A 471 -3.51 12.98 24.32
CA GLN A 471 -3.33 14.19 23.52
C GLN A 471 -4.04 15.40 24.15
N LEU A 472 -5.20 15.20 24.79
CA LEU A 472 -5.94 16.25 25.49
C LEU A 472 -5.37 16.58 26.88
N GLU A 473 -4.72 15.62 27.53
CA GLU A 473 -3.98 15.79 28.78
C GLU A 473 -2.75 16.69 28.57
N GLY A 474 -2.95 18.00 28.67
CA GLY A 474 -1.89 19.01 28.58
C GLY A 474 -2.16 20.13 27.58
N ILE A 475 -3.18 19.98 26.72
CA ILE A 475 -3.62 21.06 25.82
C ILE A 475 -4.49 22.04 26.61
N ARG A 476 -4.16 23.34 26.57
CA ARG A 476 -5.05 24.38 27.13
C ARG A 476 -6.27 24.50 26.21
N LEU A 477 -7.49 24.69 26.75
CA LEU A 477 -8.69 24.79 25.91
C LEU A 477 -8.59 25.83 24.79
N SER A 478 -7.87 26.92 25.02
CA SER A 478 -7.62 27.96 24.01
C SER A 478 -6.79 27.48 22.81
N GLN A 479 -6.17 26.31 22.89
CA GLN A 479 -5.35 25.70 21.85
C GLN A 479 -6.09 24.58 21.10
N LEU A 480 -7.30 24.20 21.53
CA LEU A 480 -8.12 23.21 20.83
C LEU A 480 -8.72 23.85 19.58
N ARG A 481 -8.36 23.34 18.40
CA ARG A 481 -8.91 23.81 17.13
C ARG A 481 -10.26 23.14 16.90
N SER A 482 -11.15 23.81 16.16
CA SER A 482 -12.47 23.25 15.79
C SER A 482 -12.38 21.89 15.09
N ALA A 483 -11.30 21.65 14.32
CA ALA A 483 -11.03 20.37 13.67
C ALA A 483 -10.77 19.23 14.67
N ASP A 484 -10.02 19.50 15.75
CA ASP A 484 -9.70 18.52 16.79
C ASP A 484 -10.99 18.12 17.54
N MET A 485 -11.86 19.10 17.83
CA MET A 485 -13.17 18.89 18.45
C MET A 485 -14.11 18.07 17.54
N LEU A 486 -14.16 18.39 16.24
CA LEU A 486 -14.96 17.63 15.28
C LEU A 486 -14.49 16.18 15.13
N ALA A 487 -13.18 15.92 15.26
CA ALA A 487 -12.62 14.57 15.26
C ALA A 487 -13.05 13.76 16.49
N ILE A 488 -13.03 14.38 17.69
CA ILE A 488 -13.50 13.76 18.94
C ILE A 488 -14.98 13.40 18.85
N SER A 489 -15.83 14.35 18.42
CA SER A 489 -17.27 14.14 18.29
C SER A 489 -17.64 13.03 17.30
N ARG A 490 -17.00 13.01 16.13
CA ARG A 490 -17.19 11.94 15.12
C ARG A 490 -16.81 10.58 15.67
N ARG A 491 -15.68 10.51 16.39
CA ARG A 491 -15.20 9.25 16.96
C ARG A 491 -16.08 8.72 18.08
N ALA A 492 -16.59 9.60 18.95
CA ALA A 492 -17.55 9.23 19.98
C ALA A 492 -18.88 8.73 19.38
N THR A 493 -19.35 9.37 18.32
CA THR A 493 -20.56 8.96 17.59
C THR A 493 -20.40 7.59 16.92
N HIS A 494 -19.27 7.34 16.28
CA HIS A 494 -18.95 6.03 15.69
C HIS A 494 -18.93 4.92 16.75
N PHE A 495 -18.26 5.15 17.89
CA PHE A 495 -18.24 4.18 18.98
C PHE A 495 -19.64 3.87 19.52
N ARG A 496 -20.51 4.89 19.65
CA ARG A 496 -21.90 4.69 20.05
C ARG A 496 -22.66 3.79 19.06
N GLN A 497 -22.44 3.96 17.76
CA GLN A 497 -23.08 3.15 16.73
C GLN A 497 -22.62 1.70 16.80
N VAL A 498 -21.31 1.46 16.92
CA VAL A 498 -20.74 0.10 17.07
C VAL A 498 -21.30 -0.61 18.31
N LEU A 499 -21.46 0.10 19.43
CA LEU A 499 -22.03 -0.44 20.66
C LEU A 499 -23.56 -0.63 20.61
N GLY A 500 -24.25 0.06 19.70
CA GLY A 500 -25.71 0.03 19.56
C GLY A 500 -26.23 -0.98 18.53
N GLU A 501 -25.36 -1.58 17.73
CA GLU A 501 -25.70 -2.64 16.76
C GLU A 501 -26.20 -3.90 17.50
N PRO A 502 -27.44 -4.38 17.26
CA PRO A 502 -28.00 -5.57 17.91
C PRO A 502 -27.13 -6.83 17.73
N LEU A 503 -26.46 -6.93 16.58
CA LEU A 503 -25.53 -8.00 16.25
C LEU A 503 -24.24 -7.99 17.09
N PHE A 504 -23.83 -6.86 17.67
CA PHE A 504 -22.62 -6.78 18.49
C PHE A 504 -22.77 -7.55 19.81
N LEU A 505 -23.96 -7.50 20.42
CA LEU A 505 -24.25 -8.15 21.70
C LEU A 505 -24.72 -9.61 21.55
N GLU A 506 -25.46 -9.95 20.50
CA GLU A 506 -26.04 -11.29 20.32
C GLU A 506 -25.16 -12.25 19.50
N SER A 507 -24.47 -11.77 18.45
CA SER A 507 -23.79 -12.68 17.50
C SER A 507 -22.33 -13.00 17.84
N ARG A 508 -21.67 -12.20 18.69
CA ARG A 508 -20.23 -12.34 19.00
C ARG A 508 -19.91 -12.77 20.43
N LEU A 509 -20.91 -12.79 21.31
CA LEU A 509 -20.75 -13.22 22.71
C LEU A 509 -21.32 -14.60 23.01
N GLY A 510 -21.95 -15.28 22.03
CA GLY A 510 -22.31 -16.71 21.99
C GLY A 510 -22.86 -17.34 23.28
N GLY A 511 -24.00 -18.02 23.21
CA GLY A 511 -24.67 -18.66 24.36
C GLY A 511 -23.89 -19.70 25.20
N ASP A 512 -22.58 -19.86 25.00
CA ASP A 512 -21.68 -20.77 25.73
C ASP A 512 -20.30 -20.15 26.08
N VAL A 513 -20.16 -18.81 26.08
CA VAL A 513 -18.91 -18.18 26.52
C VAL A 513 -18.80 -18.25 28.05
N ALA A 514 -17.72 -18.86 28.54
CA ALA A 514 -17.42 -18.94 29.97
C ALA A 514 -17.54 -17.55 30.64
N PRO A 515 -17.93 -17.45 31.92
CA PRO A 515 -18.18 -16.16 32.59
C PRO A 515 -16.98 -15.19 32.61
N GLY A 516 -15.74 -15.70 32.46
CA GLY A 516 -14.50 -14.94 32.58
C GLY A 516 -14.28 -13.88 31.48
N PRO A 517 -14.34 -14.22 30.18
CA PRO A 517 -14.24 -13.25 29.09
C PRO A 517 -15.28 -12.12 29.15
N LEU A 518 -16.54 -12.43 29.50
CA LEU A 518 -17.61 -11.43 29.66
C LEU A 518 -17.32 -10.44 30.79
N LEU A 519 -16.72 -10.90 31.89
CA LEU A 519 -16.32 -10.03 33.00
C LEU A 519 -15.24 -9.02 32.55
N HIS A 520 -14.22 -9.49 31.81
CA HIS A 520 -13.15 -8.63 31.30
C HIS A 520 -13.66 -7.60 30.28
N VAL A 521 -14.59 -7.98 29.42
CA VAL A 521 -15.26 -7.06 28.48
C VAL A 521 -16.03 -5.98 29.25
N ARG A 522 -16.79 -6.38 30.27
CA ARG A 522 -17.54 -5.42 31.11
C ARG A 522 -16.61 -4.49 31.89
N ASP A 523 -15.49 -4.98 32.42
CA ASP A 523 -14.53 -4.14 33.13
C ASP A 523 -13.80 -3.17 32.19
N ALA A 524 -13.47 -3.59 30.96
CA ALA A 524 -12.93 -2.72 29.93
C ALA A 524 -13.92 -1.62 29.52
N LEU A 525 -15.19 -1.97 29.31
CA LEU A 525 -16.26 -1.01 29.04
C LEU A 525 -16.46 -0.04 30.23
N ARG A 526 -16.44 -0.53 31.46
CA ARG A 526 -16.54 0.32 32.66
C ARG A 526 -15.36 1.29 32.78
N SER A 527 -14.15 0.85 32.40
CA SER A 527 -12.97 1.71 32.34
C SER A 527 -13.13 2.80 31.27
N VAL A 528 -13.59 2.48 30.06
CA VAL A 528 -13.89 3.47 29.01
C VAL A 528 -14.93 4.49 29.49
N ALA A 529 -16.00 4.04 30.15
CA ALA A 529 -17.03 4.92 30.69
C ALA A 529 -16.46 5.90 31.72
N ASN A 530 -15.71 5.41 32.71
CA ASN A 530 -15.12 6.25 33.74
C ASN A 530 -14.21 7.33 33.16
N GLU A 531 -13.39 6.97 32.16
CA GLU A 531 -12.46 7.90 31.53
C GLU A 531 -13.17 8.91 30.61
N THR A 532 -14.25 8.50 29.96
CA THR A 532 -15.10 9.40 29.17
C THR A 532 -15.82 10.40 30.08
N ALA A 533 -16.29 9.97 31.25
CA ALA A 533 -16.95 10.83 32.23
C ALA A 533 -15.98 11.87 32.81
N ALA A 534 -14.75 11.47 33.12
CA ALA A 534 -13.71 12.39 33.55
C ALA A 534 -13.41 13.45 32.48
N LEU A 535 -13.34 13.06 31.20
CA LEU A 535 -13.11 13.99 30.09
C LEU A 535 -14.28 14.97 29.91
N VAL A 536 -15.52 14.49 29.95
CA VAL A 536 -16.72 15.34 29.90
C VAL A 536 -16.72 16.35 31.04
N GLN A 537 -16.41 15.93 32.26
CA GLN A 537 -16.36 16.82 33.42
C GLN A 537 -15.28 17.91 33.27
N VAL A 538 -14.10 17.56 32.75
CA VAL A 538 -13.04 18.53 32.46
C VAL A 538 -13.49 19.53 31.40
N LEU A 539 -14.15 19.07 30.33
CA LEU A 539 -14.67 19.94 29.29
C LEU A 539 -15.78 20.86 29.82
N ASP A 540 -16.77 20.33 30.54
CA ASP A 540 -17.89 21.11 31.10
C ASP A 540 -17.41 22.17 32.10
N ASN A 541 -16.50 21.81 33.02
CA ASN A 541 -15.95 22.77 33.98
C ASN A 541 -15.21 23.93 33.28
N ASN A 542 -14.41 23.61 32.27
CA ASN A 542 -13.68 24.65 31.53
C ASN A 542 -14.62 25.50 30.65
N LEU A 543 -15.68 24.90 30.11
CA LEU A 543 -16.71 25.61 29.36
C LEU A 543 -17.47 26.61 30.24
N ARG A 544 -17.81 26.23 31.48
CA ARG A 544 -18.42 27.16 32.45
C ARG A 544 -17.50 28.33 32.79
N ILE A 545 -16.20 28.09 32.94
CA ILE A 545 -15.20 29.15 33.19
C ILE A 545 -15.12 30.11 31.99
N LEU A 546 -15.09 29.58 30.76
CA LEU A 546 -15.09 30.38 29.53
C LEU A 546 -16.37 31.19 29.35
N ALA A 547 -17.54 30.62 29.60
CA ALA A 547 -18.82 31.31 29.51
C ALA A 547 -18.92 32.45 30.53
N LEU A 548 -18.45 32.24 31.77
CA LEU A 548 -18.38 33.27 32.81
C LEU A 548 -17.39 34.40 32.44
N ALA A 549 -16.29 34.08 31.76
CA ALA A 549 -15.27 35.05 31.39
C ALA A 549 -15.61 35.90 30.15
N THR A 550 -16.44 35.37 29.23
CA THR A 550 -16.66 35.99 27.91
C THR A 550 -18.04 36.62 27.72
N ALA A 551 -19.02 36.32 28.58
CA ALA A 551 -20.41 36.79 28.45
C ALA A 551 -21.05 36.55 27.06
N THR A 552 -20.52 35.59 26.29
CA THR A 552 -20.98 35.22 24.95
C THR A 552 -21.52 33.79 24.94
N GLU A 553 -22.49 33.54 24.06
CA GLU A 553 -22.98 32.18 23.80
C GLU A 553 -21.85 31.27 23.31
N MET A 554 -21.87 30.01 23.78
CA MET A 554 -20.82 29.06 23.48
C MET A 554 -20.79 28.68 21.99
N PRO A 555 -19.60 28.42 21.41
CA PRO A 555 -19.52 27.91 20.05
C PRO A 555 -20.27 26.57 19.90
N PRO A 556 -21.16 26.41 18.91
CA PRO A 556 -21.97 25.20 18.70
C PRO A 556 -21.14 23.91 18.62
N THR A 557 -19.89 24.01 18.14
CA THR A 557 -18.95 22.90 18.03
C THR A 557 -18.61 22.26 19.37
N PHE A 558 -18.50 23.03 20.45
CA PHE A 558 -18.18 22.50 21.78
C PHE A 558 -19.38 21.75 22.39
N THR A 559 -20.58 22.33 22.29
CA THR A 559 -21.82 21.69 22.74
C THR A 559 -22.05 20.35 22.04
N ASN A 560 -21.75 20.27 20.74
CA ASN A 560 -21.85 19.03 19.96
C ASN A 560 -20.85 17.95 20.40
N VAL A 561 -19.66 18.33 20.90
CA VAL A 561 -18.68 17.36 21.42
C VAL A 561 -19.11 16.82 22.77
N VAL A 562 -19.53 17.68 23.69
CA VAL A 562 -20.02 17.27 25.02
C VAL A 562 -21.19 16.30 24.85
N LYS A 563 -22.17 16.66 24.01
CA LYS A 563 -23.30 15.79 23.69
C LYS A 563 -22.86 14.45 23.09
N ALA A 564 -21.89 14.43 22.18
CA ALA A 564 -21.42 13.17 21.58
C ALA A 564 -20.71 12.26 22.58
N LEU A 565 -20.00 12.84 23.57
CA LEU A 565 -19.36 12.08 24.65
C LEU A 565 -20.38 11.58 25.68
N ASP A 566 -21.41 12.37 26.01
CA ASP A 566 -22.54 11.94 26.84
C ASP A 566 -23.31 10.79 26.18
N ASP A 567 -23.63 10.92 24.89
CA ASP A 567 -24.32 9.88 24.12
C ASP A 567 -23.48 8.57 24.08
N LEU A 568 -22.14 8.67 24.07
CA LEU A 568 -21.22 7.53 24.16
C LEU A 568 -21.24 6.91 25.56
N LEU A 569 -21.16 7.72 26.61
CA LEU A 569 -21.25 7.27 28.01
C LEU A 569 -22.51 6.47 28.26
N ASP A 570 -23.64 6.94 27.76
CA ASP A 570 -24.92 6.25 27.84
C ASP A 570 -24.90 4.90 27.13
N ALA A 571 -24.32 4.82 25.93
CA ALA A 571 -24.22 3.57 25.20
C ALA A 571 -23.29 2.56 25.87
N VAL A 572 -22.14 3.01 26.39
CA VAL A 572 -21.22 2.15 27.15
C VAL A 572 -21.88 1.68 28.45
N SER A 573 -22.62 2.54 29.14
CA SER A 573 -23.33 2.18 30.37
C SER A 573 -24.44 1.16 30.12
N ARG A 574 -25.20 1.32 29.02
CA ARG A 574 -26.19 0.31 28.58
C ARG A 574 -25.54 -1.03 28.24
N ALA A 575 -24.40 -1.03 27.54
CA ALA A 575 -23.66 -2.24 27.20
C ALA A 575 -23.03 -2.93 28.43
N ALA A 576 -22.69 -2.17 29.47
CA ALA A 576 -22.09 -2.69 30.71
C ALA A 576 -23.12 -3.16 31.75
N ALA A 577 -24.39 -2.74 31.63
CA ALA A 577 -25.47 -3.12 32.55
C ALA A 577 -25.70 -4.64 32.53
N PRO A 578 -25.95 -5.27 33.69
CA PRO A 578 -26.33 -6.68 33.70
C PRO A 578 -27.65 -6.82 32.95
N GLN A 579 -27.70 -7.67 31.92
CA GLN A 579 -28.96 -8.05 31.32
C GLN A 579 -29.83 -8.63 32.43
N ALA A 580 -31.01 -8.05 32.65
CA ALA A 580 -32.00 -8.65 33.53
C ALA A 580 -32.36 -10.00 32.90
N THR A 581 -31.90 -11.09 33.50
CA THR A 581 -32.35 -12.42 33.11
C THR A 581 -33.85 -12.45 33.38
N ASP A 582 -34.66 -12.45 32.33
CA ASP A 582 -36.08 -12.72 32.45
C ASP A 582 -36.22 -14.04 33.23
N PRO A 583 -37.04 -14.09 34.29
CA PRO A 583 -37.24 -15.32 35.04
C PRO A 583 -37.73 -16.37 34.05
N ILE A 584 -36.89 -17.39 33.82
CA ILE A 584 -37.17 -18.51 32.94
C ILE A 584 -38.56 -19.03 33.32
N ARG A 585 -39.56 -18.81 32.47
CA ARG A 585 -40.88 -19.41 32.65
C ARG A 585 -40.67 -20.92 32.65
N PRO A 586 -41.05 -21.65 33.71
CA PRO A 586 -40.95 -23.10 33.70
C PRO A 586 -41.80 -23.61 32.55
N VAL A 587 -41.15 -24.30 31.61
CA VAL A 587 -41.80 -24.99 30.51
C VAL A 587 -42.72 -26.04 31.13
N GLY A 588 -44.02 -25.92 30.85
CA GLY A 588 -45.03 -26.86 31.33
C GLY A 588 -44.67 -28.28 30.90
N VAL A 589 -44.56 -29.16 31.88
CA VAL A 589 -44.51 -30.60 31.67
C VAL A 589 -45.92 -31.02 31.25
N GLU A 590 -46.12 -31.32 29.98
CA GLU A 590 -47.30 -32.05 29.54
C GLU A 590 -47.16 -33.51 29.97
N ASP A 591 -48.03 -33.92 30.90
CA ASP A 591 -48.20 -35.30 31.32
C ASP A 591 -48.66 -36.16 30.13
N VAL A 592 -47.82 -37.12 29.75
CA VAL A 592 -48.20 -38.25 28.89
C VAL A 592 -48.39 -39.46 29.80
N THR A 593 -49.64 -39.76 30.15
CA THR A 593 -50.06 -41.12 30.50
C THR A 593 -51.46 -41.42 29.98
N SER A 594 -51.51 -42.59 29.33
CA SER A 594 -52.61 -43.45 28.86
C SER A 594 -54.00 -43.30 29.46
#